data_AF-A0AA38KWH8-F1
#
_entry.id   AF-A0AA38KWH8-F1
#
_cell.length_a   1.000
_cell.length_b   1.000
_cell.length_c   1.000
_cell.angle_alpha   90.00
_cell.angle_beta   90.00
_cell.angle_gamma   90.00
#
_symmetry.space_group_name_H-M   'P 1'
#
loop_
_entity.id
_entity.type
_entity.pdbx_description
1 polymer ?
#
loop_
_entity_poly.entity_id
_entity_poly.type
_entity_poly.pdbx_seq_one_letter_code
_entity_poly.pdbx_strand_id
1 'polypeptide(L)' 'YNQIMVKEEDKYKITFTMKWGTHAYKKMPFGLSNVGATFQRAMDMAFKGLINMMVP' A
#
# COMPACT_ATOMS: atom_id res chain seq x y z
N TYR A 1 1.54 -2.91 5.84
CA TYR A 1 0.38 -2.99 4.93
C TYR A 1 -0.49 -1.73 5.01
N ASN A 2 -1.16 -1.44 6.12
CA ASN A 2 -2.03 -0.24 6.29
C ASN A 2 -1.28 1.10 6.48
N GLN A 3 -0.11 1.28 5.88
CA GLN A 3 0.67 2.52 5.96
C GLN A 3 0.73 3.25 4.63
N ILE A 4 0.59 2.54 3.51
CA ILE A 4 0.68 3.10 2.17
C ILE A 4 -0.71 3.57 1.74
N MET A 5 -0.80 4.85 1.39
CA MET A 5 -2.03 5.45 0.86
C MET A 5 -2.37 4.86 -0.51
N VAL A 6 -3.65 4.64 -0.74
CA VAL A 6 -4.15 4.25 -2.06
C VAL A 6 -4.31 5.52 -2.88
N LYS A 7 -3.90 5.46 -4.15
CA LYS A 7 -4.09 6.58 -5.07
C LYS A 7 -5.59 6.89 -5.21
N GLU A 8 -5.93 8.17 -5.33
CA GLU A 8 -7.33 8.60 -5.42
C GLU A 8 -8.09 7.88 -6.56
N GLU A 9 -7.43 7.77 -7.72
CA GLU A 9 -7.92 7.08 -8.91
C GLU A 9 -8.19 5.58 -8.71
N ASP A 10 -7.57 4.93 -7.71
CA ASP A 10 -7.70 3.50 -7.46
C ASP A 10 -8.65 3.16 -6.30
N LYS A 11 -9.12 4.16 -5.53
CA LYS A 11 -9.97 3.92 -4.35
C LYS A 11 -11.28 3.20 -4.68
N TYR A 12 -11.86 3.45 -5.85
CA TYR A 12 -13.10 2.79 -6.27
C TYR A 12 -12.92 1.28 -6.49
N LYS A 13 -11.70 0.81 -6.80
CA LYS A 13 -11.39 -0.62 -7.03
C LYS A 13 -11.35 -1.43 -5.74
N ILE A 14 -11.26 -0.75 -4.60
CA ILE A 14 -11.14 -1.37 -3.28
C ILE A 14 -12.28 -0.94 -2.36
N THR A 15 -13.46 -0.72 -2.94
CA THR A 15 -14.69 -0.50 -2.18
C THR A 15 -15.24 -1.80 -1.62
N PHE A 16 -15.87 -1.74 -0.46
CA PHE A 16 -16.64 -2.82 0.13
C PHE A 16 -18.03 -2.32 0.52
N THR A 17 -19.02 -3.20 0.39
CA THR A 17 -20.42 -2.89 0.71
C THR A 17 -20.77 -3.48 2.07
N MET A 18 -21.35 -2.67 2.94
CA MET A 18 -21.93 -3.07 4.22
C MET A 18 -23.41 -2.72 4.25
N LYS A 19 -24.13 -3.21 5.26
CA LYS A 19 -25.58 -2.98 5.41
C LYS A 19 -25.97 -1.49 5.42
N TRP A 20 -25.03 -0.61 5.75
CA TRP A 20 -25.22 0.84 5.86
C TRP A 20 -24.54 1.64 4.74
N GLY A 21 -23.99 0.99 3.71
CA GLY A 21 -23.46 1.68 2.52
C GLY A 21 -22.16 1.12 1.97
N THR A 22 -21.64 1.82 0.97
CA THR A 22 -20.38 1.49 0.29
C THR A 22 -19.25 2.37 0.82
N HIS A 23 -18.15 1.73 1.21
CA HIS A 23 -16.97 2.41 1.74
C HIS A 23 -15.72 2.01 0.96
N ALA A 24 -14.73 2.89 0.88
CA ALA A 24 -13.43 2.60 0.28
C ALA A 24 -12.32 2.63 1.32
N TYR A 25 -11.33 1.74 1.18
CA TYR A 25 -10.12 1.83 1.98
C TYR A 25 -9.28 3.05 1.59
N LYS A 26 -8.79 3.80 2.59
CA LYS A 26 -7.86 4.93 2.37
C LYS A 26 -6.41 4.48 2.20
N LYS A 27 -6.05 3.37 2.84
CA LYS A 27 -4.71 2.76 2.82
C LYS A 27 -4.84 1.33 2.34
N MET A 28 -3.78 0.78 1.74
CA MET A 28 -3.85 -0.57 1.17
C MET A 28 -4.30 -1.59 2.23
N PRO A 29 -5.45 -2.26 2.04
CA PRO A 29 -5.88 -3.35 2.89
C PRO A 29 -5.06 -4.61 2.63
N PHE A 30 -5.15 -5.57 3.54
CA PHE A 30 -4.60 -6.91 3.33
C PHE A 30 -5.37 -7.65 2.25
N GLY A 31 -4.70 -8.59 1.57
CA GLY A 31 -5.33 -9.47 0.57
C GLY A 31 -5.32 -8.94 -0.87
N LEU A 32 -4.75 -7.76 -1.16
CA LEU A 32 -4.48 -7.40 -2.56
C LEU A 32 -3.19 -8.08 -3.03
N SER A 33 -3.21 -8.65 -4.23
CA SER A 33 -2.07 -9.35 -4.85
C SER A 33 -0.79 -8.49 -4.93
N ASN A 34 -0.94 -7.18 -5.12
CA ASN A 34 0.18 -6.27 -5.36
C ASN A 34 0.68 -5.52 -4.11
N VAL A 35 0.14 -5.79 -2.91
CA VAL A 35 0.58 -5.04 -1.72
C VAL A 35 2.03 -5.32 -1.37
N GLY A 36 2.48 -6.58 -1.47
CA GLY A 36 3.86 -6.97 -1.14
C GLY A 36 4.89 -6.21 -1.97
N ALA A 37 4.73 -6.20 -3.30
CA ALA A 37 5.61 -5.48 -4.22
C ALA A 37 5.59 -3.95 -4.00
N THR A 38 4.45 -3.39 -3.59
CA THR A 38 4.35 -1.95 -3.31
C THR A 38 5.02 -1.60 -1.98
N PHE A 39 4.87 -2.47 -0.97
CA PHE A 39 5.52 -2.31 0.31
C PHE A 39 7.04 -2.45 0.22
N GLN A 40 7.53 -3.42 -0.55
CA GLN A 40 8.95 -3.59 -0.82
C GLN A 40 9.53 -2.33 -1.47
N ARG A 41 8.92 -1.82 -2.55
CA ARG A 41 9.36 -0.58 -3.21
C ARG A 41 9.39 0.61 -2.25
N ALA A 42 8.40 0.74 -1.37
CA ALA A 42 8.38 1.80 -0.38
C ALA A 42 9.53 1.67 0.63
N MET A 43 9.85 0.45 1.07
CA MET A 43 11.00 0.18 1.94
C MET A 43 12.32 0.44 1.23
N ASP A 44 12.48 0.00 -0.03
CA ASP A 44 13.69 0.25 -0.81
C ASP A 44 13.95 1.75 -0.96
N MET A 45 12.90 2.57 -1.16
CA MET A 45 13.02 4.03 -1.21
C MET A 45 13.38 4.63 0.16
N ALA A 46 12.70 4.20 1.23
CA ALA A 46 12.92 4.72 2.58
C ALA A 46 14.33 4.39 3.12
N PHE A 47 14.85 3.22 2.77
CA PHE A 47 16.13 2.71 3.26
C PHE A 47 17.25 2.83 2.21
N LYS A 48 17.03 3.47 1.06
CA LYS A 48 17.99 3.56 -0.04
C LYS A 48 19.40 4.01 0.41
N GLY A 49 19.49 5.00 1.29
CA GLY A 49 20.77 5.51 1.81
C GLY A 49 21.42 4.62 2.86
N LEU A 50 20.65 3.76 3.52
CA LEU A 50 21.13 2.84 4.56
C LEU A 50 21.59 1.51 3.94
N ILE A 51 20.84 1.01 2.94
CA ILE A 51 21.18 -0.21 2.20
C ILE A 51 22.48 -0.02 1.42
N ASN A 52 22.68 1.15 0.79
CA ASN A 52 23.91 1.48 0.07
C ASN A 52 25.17 1.56 0.98
N MET A 53 24.99 1.64 2.30
CA MET A 53 26.10 1.67 3.27
C MET A 53 26.38 0.27 3.85
N MET A 54 25.42 -0.65 3.74
CA MET A 54 25.49 -2.00 4.30
C MET A 54 25.91 -3.05 3.25
N VAL A 55 25.89 -2.69 1.97
CA VAL A 55 26.46 -3.50 0.87
C VAL A 55 27.69 -2.75 0.33
N PRO A 56 28.92 -3.28 0.51
CA PRO A 56 30.14 -2.67 0.00
C PRO A 56 30.20 -2.66 -1.54
#